data_AF-A0A960N5Q2-F1
#
_entry.id   AF-A0A960N5Q2-F1
#
_cell.length_a   1.000
_cell.length_b   1.000
_cell.length_c   1.000
_cell.angle_alpha   90.00
_cell.angle_beta   90.00
_cell.angle_gamma   90.00
#
_symmetry.space_group_name_H-M   'P 1'
#
loop_
_entity.id
_entity.type
_entity.pdbx_description
1 polymer ?
#
loop_
_entity_poly.entity_id
_entity_poly.type
_entity_poly.pdbx_seq_one_letter_code
_entity_poly.pdbx_strand_id
1 'polypeptide(L)'
;SCRDLESLEFRISGAYPLAVVGKLDKLTALATTGDVTLGSASGDGTWPALRFLSLANSEIEDPEGLGDFLSALPKLQSLSLPDLQEMDVSGLAKCPELTVISLGDECHDPGAAGVGTLPHLSIALLNAKYGADEIAGLASSGRLGKVRIFRTGPSVDFTQLPQLRRLSMLGDQDAFEMASLKGIGRPFSLEATSLTEADLAALASVAGDLPITSLSLKFPNLATLEPLPALPQLAFLRLENQLVTFDQKITSLELSEKFPALKGVELSRLQNLETVTSGGPEALEEVFIHACDALTKVALPSGGKAHLKAVNCPKLKPGA
;
A
#
# COMPACT_ATOMS: atom_id res chain seq x y z
N SER A 1 -37.25 11.48 1.32
CA SER A 1 -37.64 10.33 0.47
C SER A 1 -36.43 9.46 0.12
N CYS A 2 -35.57 9.10 1.10
CA CYS A 2 -34.29 8.43 0.81
C CYS A 2 -34.12 7.08 1.54
N ARG A 3 -35.22 6.41 1.93
CA ARG A 3 -35.17 5.17 2.74
C ARG A 3 -34.50 3.99 2.03
N ASP A 4 -34.43 4.02 0.71
CA ASP A 4 -33.80 2.96 -0.09
C ASP A 4 -32.34 3.27 -0.47
N LEU A 5 -31.73 4.29 0.13
CA LEU A 5 -30.37 4.70 -0.21
C LEU A 5 -29.36 3.71 0.37
N GLU A 6 -28.54 3.10 -0.50
CA GLU A 6 -27.51 2.13 -0.12
C GLU A 6 -26.10 2.74 -0.02
N SER A 7 -25.86 3.85 -0.73
CA SER A 7 -24.59 4.58 -0.73
C SER A 7 -24.84 6.08 -0.71
N LEU A 8 -24.09 6.80 0.11
CA LEU A 8 -24.18 8.25 0.23
C LEU A 8 -22.78 8.84 0.30
N GLU A 9 -22.49 9.75 -0.64
CA GLU A 9 -21.30 10.59 -0.62
C GLU A 9 -21.75 12.06 -0.64
N PHE A 10 -21.21 12.87 0.25
CA PHE A 10 -21.54 14.28 0.32
C PHE A 10 -20.42 15.09 0.95
N ARG A 11 -20.32 16.35 0.51
CA ARG A 11 -19.40 17.34 1.07
C ARG A 11 -20.18 18.31 1.93
N ILE A 12 -19.63 18.60 3.10
CA ILE A 12 -20.26 19.43 4.10
C ILE A 12 -19.53 20.78 4.16
N SER A 13 -20.29 21.86 4.34
CA SER A 13 -19.76 23.16 4.72
C SER A 13 -20.21 23.46 6.15
N GLY A 14 -19.30 23.30 7.11
CA GLY A 14 -19.53 23.45 8.56
C GLY A 14 -19.92 22.16 9.27
N ALA A 15 -20.03 22.21 10.60
CA ALA A 15 -20.31 21.05 11.44
C ALA A 15 -21.62 20.34 11.10
N TYR A 16 -21.56 19.04 10.82
CA TYR A 16 -22.76 18.25 10.54
C TYR A 16 -22.88 16.99 11.40
N PRO A 17 -24.01 16.79 12.08
CA PRO A 17 -24.22 15.63 12.94
C PRO A 17 -24.52 14.38 12.11
N LEU A 18 -23.58 13.43 12.09
CA LEU A 18 -23.74 12.17 11.32
C LEU A 18 -24.94 11.33 11.77
N ALA A 19 -25.37 11.47 13.03
CA ALA A 19 -26.55 10.79 13.57
C ALA A 19 -27.83 11.03 12.74
N VAL A 20 -27.93 12.15 12.02
CA VAL A 20 -29.07 12.45 11.13
C VAL A 20 -29.20 11.43 10.00
N VAL A 21 -28.06 10.96 9.47
CA VAL A 21 -27.99 9.98 8.38
C VAL A 21 -28.19 8.55 8.90
N GLY A 22 -28.04 8.32 10.21
CA GLY A 22 -28.23 7.00 10.85
C GLY A 22 -29.65 6.44 10.79
N LYS A 23 -30.61 7.22 10.30
CA LYS A 23 -31.97 6.77 9.99
C LYS A 23 -32.10 6.04 8.65
N LEU A 24 -31.02 5.96 7.86
CA LEU A 24 -30.95 5.24 6.60
C LEU A 24 -30.54 3.78 6.86
N ASP A 25 -31.52 2.95 7.20
CA ASP A 25 -31.35 1.54 7.60
C ASP A 25 -30.74 0.64 6.52
N LYS A 26 -30.89 1.02 5.24
CA LYS A 26 -30.27 0.34 4.09
C LYS A 26 -28.89 0.85 3.70
N LEU A 27 -28.38 1.90 4.36
CA LEU A 27 -27.10 2.47 3.98
C LEU A 27 -25.95 1.50 4.29
N THR A 28 -25.22 1.12 3.25
CA THR A 28 -24.07 0.21 3.33
C THR A 28 -22.74 0.95 3.16
N ALA A 29 -22.74 2.10 2.50
CA ALA A 29 -21.57 2.94 2.29
C ALA A 29 -21.87 4.41 2.59
N LEU A 30 -21.00 5.02 3.38
CA LEU A 30 -21.04 6.44 3.74
C LEU A 30 -19.65 7.03 3.53
N ALA A 31 -19.57 8.07 2.71
CA ALA A 31 -18.36 8.87 2.56
C ALA A 31 -18.70 10.35 2.76
N THR A 32 -17.88 11.06 3.51
CA THR A 32 -18.04 12.50 3.66
C THR A 32 -16.71 13.22 3.79
N THR A 33 -16.75 14.52 3.53
CA THR A 33 -15.61 15.45 3.64
C THR A 33 -16.13 16.76 4.26
N GLY A 34 -15.28 17.43 5.04
CA GLY A 34 -15.65 18.58 5.87
C GLY A 34 -16.03 18.19 7.30
N ASP A 35 -16.37 19.18 8.12
CA ASP A 35 -16.47 19.05 9.58
C ASP A 35 -17.68 18.19 10.00
N VAL A 36 -17.43 17.17 10.81
CA VAL A 36 -18.44 16.25 11.32
C VAL A 36 -18.48 16.27 12.83
N THR A 37 -19.70 16.20 13.37
CA THR A 37 -19.91 15.89 14.78
C THR A 37 -20.35 14.45 14.91
N LEU A 38 -19.59 13.68 15.70
CA LEU A 38 -19.94 12.31 16.08
C LEU A 38 -21.03 12.40 17.16
N GLY A 39 -22.26 12.68 16.77
CA GLY A 39 -23.38 12.67 17.71
C GLY A 39 -23.47 11.31 18.41
N SER A 40 -23.84 11.30 19.69
CA SER A 40 -23.99 10.06 20.45
C SER A 40 -24.93 9.09 19.73
N ALA A 41 -24.39 7.98 19.23
CA ALA A 41 -25.21 6.95 18.57
C ALA A 41 -26.18 6.25 19.55
N SER A 42 -26.12 6.59 20.84
CA SER A 42 -27.05 6.21 21.89
C SER A 42 -28.48 6.74 21.69
N GLY A 43 -28.71 7.68 20.77
CA GLY A 43 -30.05 8.14 20.35
C GLY A 43 -30.52 7.45 19.08
N ASP A 44 -31.13 6.26 19.19
CA ASP A 44 -31.91 5.53 18.17
C ASP A 44 -31.23 5.20 16.81
N GLY A 45 -29.99 5.61 16.58
CA GLY A 45 -29.28 5.50 15.31
C GLY A 45 -28.31 4.32 15.28
N THR A 46 -28.82 3.09 15.26
CA THR A 46 -28.00 1.95 14.83
C THR A 46 -27.81 2.01 13.32
N TRP A 47 -26.62 1.69 12.82
CA TRP A 47 -26.34 1.56 11.40
C TRP A 47 -26.20 0.08 11.03
N PRO A 48 -27.30 -0.70 11.02
CA PRO A 48 -27.24 -2.16 10.99
C PRO A 48 -26.73 -2.73 9.67
N ALA A 49 -26.65 -1.90 8.62
CA ALA A 49 -26.20 -2.29 7.28
C ALA A 49 -24.86 -1.67 6.87
N LEU A 50 -24.33 -0.69 7.62
CA LEU A 50 -23.15 0.06 7.21
C LEU A 50 -21.90 -0.83 7.26
N ARG A 51 -21.22 -0.92 6.12
CA ARG A 51 -20.01 -1.73 5.89
C ARG A 51 -18.81 -0.88 5.55
N PHE A 52 -19.02 0.27 4.92
CA PHE A 52 -17.97 1.19 4.49
C PHE A 52 -18.25 2.57 5.08
N LEU A 53 -17.30 3.07 5.86
CA LEU A 53 -17.33 4.43 6.37
C LEU A 53 -16.02 5.13 6.01
N SER A 54 -16.12 6.26 5.31
CA SER A 54 -15.00 7.16 5.05
C SER A 54 -15.31 8.54 5.59
N LEU A 55 -14.53 8.92 6.60
CA LEU A 55 -14.45 10.27 7.16
C LEU A 55 -13.11 10.93 6.77
N ALA A 56 -12.46 10.44 5.70
CA ALA A 56 -11.19 10.99 5.25
C ALA A 56 -11.36 12.46 4.83
N ASN A 57 -10.47 13.33 5.31
CA ASN A 57 -10.56 14.79 5.10
C ASN A 57 -11.81 15.43 5.76
N SER A 58 -12.20 14.91 6.92
CA SER A 58 -13.13 15.56 7.84
C SER A 58 -12.41 16.01 9.10
N GLU A 59 -12.96 16.99 9.81
CA GLU A 59 -12.58 17.27 11.20
C GLU A 59 -13.65 16.69 12.12
N ILE A 60 -13.24 15.98 13.18
CA ILE A 60 -14.15 15.48 14.20
C ILE A 60 -14.15 16.48 15.35
N GLU A 61 -15.23 17.26 15.50
CA GLU A 61 -15.31 18.30 16.53
C GLU A 61 -15.42 17.73 17.96
N ASP A 62 -15.99 16.53 18.12
CA ASP A 62 -16.15 15.83 19.40
C ASP A 62 -15.51 14.42 19.30
N PRO A 63 -14.18 14.33 19.52
CA PRO A 63 -13.43 13.09 19.37
C PRO A 63 -13.75 12.04 20.44
N GLU A 64 -14.19 12.46 21.63
CA GLU A 64 -14.49 11.55 22.76
C GLU A 64 -15.67 10.62 22.42
N GLY A 65 -16.59 11.06 21.56
CA GLY A 65 -17.74 10.28 21.09
C GLY A 65 -17.41 9.16 20.10
N LEU A 66 -16.16 9.05 19.60
CA LEU A 66 -15.79 8.09 18.56
C LEU A 66 -16.06 6.63 18.99
N GLY A 67 -15.70 6.28 20.22
CA GLY A 67 -15.89 4.91 20.71
C GLY A 67 -17.34 4.50 20.85
N ASP A 68 -18.24 5.42 21.15
CA ASP A 68 -19.68 5.15 21.21
C ASP A 68 -20.30 5.13 19.81
N PHE A 69 -19.85 6.03 18.93
CA PHE A 69 -20.24 6.02 17.53
C PHE A 69 -19.87 4.68 16.84
N LEU A 70 -18.65 4.20 17.02
CA LEU A 70 -18.18 2.92 16.44
C LEU A 70 -18.97 1.72 16.97
N SER A 71 -19.47 1.77 18.21
CA SER A 71 -20.31 0.72 18.79
C SER A 71 -21.64 0.51 18.04
N ALA A 72 -22.10 1.54 17.33
CA ALA A 72 -23.33 1.48 16.53
C ALA A 72 -23.12 0.92 15.11
N LEU A 73 -21.89 0.49 14.77
CA LEU A 73 -21.49 0.01 13.45
C LEU A 73 -21.09 -1.49 13.47
N PRO A 74 -21.99 -2.41 13.87
CA PRO A 74 -21.63 -3.81 14.13
C PRO A 74 -21.19 -4.60 12.89
N LYS A 75 -21.49 -4.11 11.69
CA LYS A 75 -21.12 -4.74 10.40
C LYS A 75 -20.04 -3.98 9.64
N LEU A 76 -19.35 -3.04 10.28
CA LEU A 76 -18.33 -2.24 9.63
C LEU A 76 -17.16 -3.12 9.19
N GLN A 77 -16.83 -3.07 7.91
CA GLN A 77 -15.78 -3.87 7.28
C GLN A 77 -14.59 -3.01 6.85
N SER A 78 -14.85 -1.75 6.49
CA SER A 78 -13.85 -0.78 6.07
C SER A 78 -14.10 0.57 6.74
N LEU A 79 -13.06 1.10 7.37
CA LEU A 79 -13.09 2.39 8.04
C LEU A 79 -11.91 3.24 7.58
N SER A 80 -12.19 4.46 7.12
CA SER A 80 -11.20 5.52 6.96
C SER A 80 -11.54 6.65 7.91
N LEU A 81 -10.63 6.91 8.84
CA LEU A 81 -10.72 8.04 9.75
C LEU A 81 -9.87 9.21 9.22
N PRO A 82 -10.20 10.46 9.60
CA PRO A 82 -9.37 11.61 9.28
C PRO A 82 -8.08 11.57 10.10
N ASP A 83 -7.37 12.70 10.14
CA ASP A 83 -6.34 12.91 11.13
C ASP A 83 -6.93 12.86 12.55
N LEU A 84 -6.25 12.15 13.45
CA LEU A 84 -6.75 11.77 14.77
C LEU A 84 -5.79 12.22 15.88
N GLN A 85 -5.17 13.40 15.74
CA GLN A 85 -4.24 13.90 16.76
C GLN A 85 -4.77 13.68 18.18
N GLU A 86 -4.02 12.89 18.97
CA GLU A 86 -4.31 12.59 20.37
C GLU A 86 -5.67 11.91 20.64
N MET A 87 -6.35 11.39 19.62
CA MET A 87 -7.68 10.78 19.77
C MET A 87 -7.58 9.35 20.29
N ASP A 88 -8.36 9.04 21.32
CA ASP A 88 -8.56 7.66 21.76
C ASP A 88 -9.37 6.87 20.73
N VAL A 89 -8.69 5.96 20.05
CA VAL A 89 -9.25 5.03 19.06
C VAL A 89 -9.57 3.64 19.64
N SER A 90 -9.53 3.47 20.96
CA SER A 90 -9.89 2.21 21.66
C SER A 90 -11.26 1.65 21.28
N GLY A 91 -12.17 2.52 20.84
CA GLY A 91 -13.48 2.17 20.29
C GLY A 91 -13.45 1.23 19.08
N LEU A 92 -12.34 1.16 18.34
CA LEU A 92 -12.18 0.27 17.19
C LEU A 92 -12.38 -1.20 17.55
N ALA A 93 -12.01 -1.60 18.77
CA ALA A 93 -12.24 -2.96 19.26
C ALA A 93 -13.73 -3.38 19.25
N LYS A 94 -14.66 -2.41 19.19
CA LYS A 94 -16.11 -2.64 19.08
C LYS A 94 -16.59 -2.95 17.65
N CYS A 95 -15.70 -2.94 16.64
CA CYS A 95 -16.00 -3.27 15.24
C CYS A 95 -15.45 -4.66 14.87
N PRO A 96 -16.12 -5.77 15.25
CA PRO A 96 -15.56 -7.13 15.12
C PRO A 96 -15.35 -7.59 13.67
N GLU A 97 -16.10 -7.01 12.72
CA GLU A 97 -16.05 -7.34 11.29
C GLU A 97 -15.01 -6.51 10.52
N LEU A 98 -14.24 -5.64 11.19
CA LEU A 98 -13.34 -4.72 10.51
C LEU A 98 -12.18 -5.48 9.85
N THR A 99 -12.04 -5.30 8.54
CA THR A 99 -11.02 -5.96 7.71
C THR A 99 -9.99 -5.00 7.15
N VAL A 100 -10.38 -3.74 6.98
CA VAL A 100 -9.57 -2.66 6.43
C VAL A 100 -9.70 -1.43 7.33
N ILE A 101 -8.57 -0.87 7.74
CA ILE A 101 -8.53 0.40 8.44
C ILE A 101 -7.56 1.36 7.75
N SER A 102 -7.96 2.63 7.65
CA SER A 102 -7.10 3.73 7.26
C SER A 102 -7.13 4.79 8.36
N LEU A 103 -5.95 5.11 8.89
CA LEU A 103 -5.75 6.10 9.93
C LEU A 103 -4.99 7.28 9.32
N GLY A 104 -5.40 8.50 9.67
CA GLY A 104 -4.86 9.73 9.10
C GLY A 104 -3.44 10.08 9.54
N ASP A 105 -2.98 11.25 9.09
CA ASP A 105 -1.57 11.70 9.04
C ASP A 105 -0.85 11.76 10.39
N GLU A 106 -1.55 11.96 11.50
CA GLU A 106 -0.94 12.16 12.82
C GLU A 106 -1.57 11.21 13.87
N CYS A 107 -2.03 10.02 13.47
CA CYS A 107 -2.48 9.00 14.41
C CYS A 107 -1.27 8.39 15.15
N HIS A 108 -1.00 8.90 16.36
CA HIS A 108 0.05 8.38 17.23
C HIS A 108 -0.44 7.09 17.91
N ASP A 109 0.32 6.00 17.78
CA ASP A 109 0.08 4.68 18.40
C ASP A 109 -1.31 4.03 18.11
N PRO A 110 -1.55 3.52 16.89
CA PRO A 110 -2.69 2.66 16.58
C PRO A 110 -2.66 1.32 17.34
N GLY A 111 -1.56 1.01 18.04
CA GLY A 111 -1.45 -0.16 18.89
C GLY A 111 -2.19 -0.05 20.22
N ALA A 112 -2.06 1.11 20.89
CA ALA A 112 -2.85 1.48 22.07
C ALA A 112 -4.35 1.55 21.77
N ALA A 113 -4.72 1.74 20.51
CA ALA A 113 -6.09 1.81 20.00
C ALA A 113 -6.86 0.47 19.96
N GLY A 114 -6.25 -0.64 20.37
CA GLY A 114 -6.90 -1.95 20.30
C GLY A 114 -7.03 -2.52 18.87
N VAL A 115 -6.40 -1.91 17.86
CA VAL A 115 -6.41 -2.42 16.46
C VAL A 115 -5.83 -3.84 16.38
N GLY A 116 -4.84 -4.16 17.22
CA GLY A 116 -4.28 -5.51 17.34
C GLY A 116 -5.28 -6.58 17.79
N THR A 117 -6.39 -6.18 18.41
CA THR A 117 -7.44 -7.10 18.91
C THR A 117 -8.47 -7.45 17.84
N LEU A 118 -8.44 -6.78 16.68
CA LEU A 118 -9.39 -7.00 15.60
C LEU A 118 -9.18 -8.39 14.95
N PRO A 119 -10.15 -9.30 15.04
CA PRO A 119 -9.98 -10.71 14.65
C PRO A 119 -9.90 -10.91 13.13
N HIS A 120 -10.35 -9.93 12.36
CA HIS A 120 -10.48 -10.00 10.90
C HIS A 120 -9.65 -8.95 10.15
N LEU A 121 -8.90 -8.11 10.87
CA LEU A 121 -8.08 -7.09 10.27
C LEU A 121 -7.01 -7.73 9.37
N SER A 122 -6.98 -7.30 8.11
CA SER A 122 -6.12 -7.87 7.08
C SER A 122 -5.29 -6.82 6.36
N ILE A 123 -5.77 -5.56 6.36
CA ILE A 123 -5.12 -4.42 5.72
C ILE A 123 -5.14 -3.24 6.69
N ALA A 124 -3.98 -2.69 6.99
CA ALA A 124 -3.84 -1.41 7.66
C ALA A 124 -3.20 -0.39 6.69
N LEU A 125 -3.79 0.79 6.60
CA LEU A 125 -3.25 1.96 5.92
C LEU A 125 -2.91 2.97 7.00
N LEU A 126 -1.62 3.25 7.13
CA LEU A 126 -1.05 4.10 8.16
C LEU A 126 -0.35 5.25 7.47
N ASN A 127 -0.40 6.43 8.05
CA ASN A 127 0.56 7.47 7.74
C ASN A 127 1.54 7.51 8.92
N ALA A 128 2.74 6.98 8.72
CA ALA A 128 3.68 6.77 9.82
C ALA A 128 4.71 7.88 9.81
N LYS A 129 4.30 9.04 10.30
CA LYS A 129 5.24 10.14 10.49
C LYS A 129 6.20 9.85 11.66
N TYR A 130 5.92 8.89 12.56
CA TYR A 130 6.72 8.67 13.77
C TYR A 130 6.97 7.19 14.21
N GLY A 131 7.92 6.49 13.59
CA GLY A 131 8.75 5.45 14.26
C GLY A 131 8.11 4.10 14.69
N ALA A 132 8.89 3.29 15.42
CA ALA A 132 8.62 1.87 15.73
C ALA A 132 7.41 1.63 16.64
N ASP A 133 7.20 2.52 17.61
CA ASP A 133 6.16 2.38 18.62
C ASP A 133 4.76 2.38 17.96
N GLU A 134 4.60 3.09 16.84
CA GLU A 134 3.33 3.21 16.12
C GLU A 134 2.82 1.90 15.52
N ILE A 135 3.69 0.95 15.14
CA ILE A 135 3.21 -0.31 14.54
C ILE A 135 3.18 -1.48 15.51
N ALA A 136 3.70 -1.31 16.72
CA ALA A 136 3.87 -2.40 17.69
C ALA A 136 2.54 -3.09 18.03
N GLY A 137 1.46 -2.34 18.28
CA GLY A 137 0.19 -2.98 18.62
C GLY A 137 -0.55 -3.60 17.42
N LEU A 138 -0.04 -3.48 16.19
CA LEU A 138 -0.51 -4.30 15.07
C LEU A 138 0.04 -5.75 15.13
N ALA A 139 1.06 -6.01 15.94
CA ALA A 139 1.67 -7.33 16.14
C ALA A 139 0.67 -8.42 16.52
N SER A 140 -0.32 -8.06 17.33
CA SER A 140 -1.33 -9.01 17.84
C SER A 140 -2.39 -9.39 16.81
N SER A 141 -2.46 -8.68 15.68
CA SER A 141 -3.43 -8.98 14.62
C SER A 141 -2.97 -10.19 13.80
N GLY A 142 -3.45 -11.38 14.17
CA GLY A 142 -3.04 -12.64 13.55
C GLY A 142 -3.38 -12.80 12.05
N ARG A 143 -4.20 -11.89 11.48
CA ARG A 143 -4.57 -11.89 10.06
C ARG A 143 -4.01 -10.74 9.25
N LEU A 144 -3.30 -9.80 9.88
CA LEU A 144 -2.75 -8.63 9.19
C LEU A 144 -1.69 -9.07 8.18
N GLY A 145 -2.09 -9.18 6.92
CA GLY A 145 -1.20 -9.61 5.84
C GLY A 145 -0.58 -8.44 5.09
N LYS A 146 -1.19 -7.25 5.18
CA LYS A 146 -0.80 -6.09 4.39
C LYS A 146 -0.79 -4.81 5.22
N VAL A 147 0.32 -4.10 5.13
CA VAL A 147 0.44 -2.74 5.66
C VAL A 147 0.79 -1.82 4.50
N ARG A 148 0.08 -0.70 4.42
CA ARG A 148 0.45 0.43 3.57
C ARG A 148 0.87 1.57 4.46
N ILE A 149 2.02 2.15 4.17
CA ILE A 149 2.55 3.30 4.92
C ILE A 149 2.69 4.47 3.95
N PHE A 150 2.04 5.58 4.28
CA PHE A 150 2.19 6.85 3.60
C PHE A 150 3.19 7.68 4.38
N ARG A 151 4.37 7.98 3.79
CA ARG A 151 5.52 8.60 4.48
C ARG A 151 6.01 7.77 5.67
N THR A 152 7.30 7.54 5.75
CA THR A 152 7.89 6.79 6.86
C THR A 152 8.94 7.64 7.54
N GLY A 153 8.85 7.75 8.85
CA GLY A 153 9.99 8.15 9.68
C GLY A 153 11.13 7.12 9.63
N PRO A 154 12.31 7.47 10.17
CA PRO A 154 13.51 6.62 10.10
C PRO A 154 13.47 5.34 10.93
N SER A 155 12.60 5.26 11.94
CA SER A 155 12.76 4.28 13.02
C SER A 155 11.66 3.23 13.11
N VAL A 156 11.10 2.74 12.01
CA VAL A 156 10.05 1.69 12.08
C VAL A 156 10.68 0.31 12.35
N ASP A 157 10.18 -0.46 13.32
CA ASP A 157 10.66 -1.83 13.60
C ASP A 157 9.65 -2.88 13.07
N PHE A 158 9.87 -3.40 11.87
CA PHE A 158 8.99 -4.41 11.28
C PHE A 158 9.12 -5.81 11.90
N THR A 159 10.09 -6.04 12.80
CA THR A 159 10.18 -7.33 13.51
C THR A 159 8.96 -7.58 14.40
N GLN A 160 8.25 -6.52 14.79
CA GLN A 160 6.98 -6.59 15.50
C GLN A 160 5.83 -7.16 14.64
N LEU A 161 5.98 -7.25 13.31
CA LEU A 161 4.93 -7.73 12.39
C LEU A 161 5.31 -9.04 11.69
N PRO A 162 5.54 -10.15 12.43
CA PRO A 162 6.00 -11.42 11.85
C PRO A 162 5.00 -12.06 10.86
N GLN A 163 3.74 -11.62 10.87
CA GLN A 163 2.68 -12.05 9.97
C GLN A 163 2.66 -11.31 8.61
N LEU A 164 3.42 -10.22 8.47
CA LEU A 164 3.34 -9.33 7.31
C LEU A 164 3.76 -10.07 6.03
N ARG A 165 2.90 -10.00 4.99
CA ARG A 165 3.16 -10.60 3.66
C ARG A 165 3.31 -9.55 2.57
N ARG A 166 2.83 -8.34 2.81
CA ARG A 166 2.93 -7.23 1.88
C ARG A 166 3.13 -5.91 2.61
N LEU A 167 4.16 -5.20 2.20
CA LEU A 167 4.41 -3.83 2.61
C LEU A 167 4.28 -2.93 1.37
N SER A 168 3.44 -1.91 1.44
CA SER A 168 3.43 -0.84 0.43
C SER A 168 3.90 0.45 1.07
N MET A 169 5.01 1.00 0.63
CA MET A 169 5.51 2.32 1.02
C MET A 169 5.13 3.33 -0.07
N LEU A 170 4.33 4.33 0.31
CA LEU A 170 3.75 5.31 -0.59
C LEU A 170 4.21 6.73 -0.21
N GLY A 171 4.44 7.59 -1.21
CA GLY A 171 4.87 8.98 -1.03
C GLY A 171 6.39 9.13 -0.90
N ASP A 172 6.83 10.34 -0.55
CA ASP A 172 8.25 10.66 -0.37
C ASP A 172 8.80 9.95 0.88
N GLN A 173 9.95 9.29 0.71
CA GLN A 173 10.59 8.44 1.73
C GLN A 173 11.85 9.11 2.28
N ASP A 174 11.90 10.44 2.32
CA ASP A 174 13.10 11.26 2.62
C ASP A 174 13.82 10.90 3.94
N ALA A 175 13.23 10.07 4.79
CA ALA A 175 13.82 9.57 6.02
C ALA A 175 13.74 8.05 6.22
N PHE A 176 13.27 7.23 5.27
CA PHE A 176 13.13 5.79 5.50
C PHE A 176 14.49 5.09 5.58
N GLU A 177 14.76 4.40 6.69
CA GLU A 177 15.92 3.53 6.77
C GLU A 177 15.57 2.14 6.24
N MET A 178 16.07 1.76 5.05
CA MET A 178 15.85 0.42 4.48
C MET A 178 16.29 -0.72 5.41
N ALA A 179 17.21 -0.45 6.33
CA ALA A 179 17.63 -1.40 7.36
C ALA A 179 16.50 -1.82 8.32
N SER A 180 15.45 -1.00 8.47
CA SER A 180 14.23 -1.34 9.22
C SER A 180 13.52 -2.59 8.72
N LEU A 181 13.68 -2.93 7.43
CA LEU A 181 13.08 -4.12 6.84
C LEU A 181 13.74 -5.41 7.35
N LYS A 182 14.93 -5.31 7.98
CA LYS A 182 15.64 -6.45 8.52
C LYS A 182 14.82 -7.12 9.62
N GLY A 183 14.64 -8.43 9.51
CA GLY A 183 13.93 -9.23 10.50
C GLY A 183 12.44 -9.44 10.22
N ILE A 184 11.93 -8.99 9.06
CA ILE A 184 10.68 -9.53 8.51
C ILE A 184 10.91 -11.02 8.17
N GLY A 185 10.43 -11.91 9.03
CA GLY A 185 10.80 -13.33 9.03
C GLY A 185 10.15 -14.21 7.95
N ARG A 186 9.46 -13.64 6.95
CA ARG A 186 8.73 -14.40 5.93
C ARG A 186 8.82 -13.76 4.55
N PRO A 187 8.73 -14.55 3.47
CA PRO A 187 8.59 -14.04 2.12
C PRO A 187 7.52 -12.96 2.01
N PHE A 188 7.91 -11.79 1.55
CA PHE A 188 6.99 -10.66 1.42
C PHE A 188 7.12 -9.94 0.08
N SER A 189 6.03 -9.26 -0.28
CA SER A 189 5.98 -8.34 -1.40
C SER A 189 6.22 -6.92 -0.91
N LEU A 190 7.20 -6.26 -1.50
CA LEU A 190 7.46 -4.84 -1.29
C LEU A 190 6.94 -4.05 -2.50
N GLU A 191 6.09 -3.08 -2.25
CA GLU A 191 5.71 -2.05 -3.22
C GLU A 191 6.23 -0.71 -2.69
N ALA A 192 7.04 -0.02 -3.47
CA ALA A 192 7.60 1.26 -3.07
C ALA A 192 7.41 2.30 -4.18
N THR A 193 7.01 3.50 -3.80
CA THR A 193 6.93 4.65 -4.70
C THR A 193 8.01 5.65 -4.37
N SER A 194 8.47 6.40 -5.38
CA SER A 194 9.40 7.52 -5.21
C SER A 194 10.75 7.15 -4.61
N LEU A 195 11.20 5.89 -4.77
CA LEU A 195 12.55 5.52 -4.34
C LEU A 195 13.63 6.26 -5.14
N THR A 196 14.64 6.73 -4.43
CA THR A 196 15.87 7.29 -4.97
C THR A 196 16.91 6.20 -5.25
N GLU A 197 18.02 6.56 -5.90
CA GLU A 197 19.16 5.65 -6.08
C GLU A 197 19.82 5.27 -4.75
N ALA A 198 19.83 6.19 -3.78
CA ALA A 198 20.34 5.93 -2.44
C ALA A 198 19.49 4.88 -1.72
N ASP A 199 18.17 4.96 -1.86
CA ASP A 199 17.24 3.98 -1.29
C ASP A 199 17.44 2.60 -1.90
N LEU A 200 17.68 2.53 -3.22
CA LEU A 200 17.94 1.28 -3.92
C LEU A 200 19.26 0.64 -3.46
N ALA A 201 20.32 1.45 -3.29
CA ALA A 201 21.60 1.00 -2.76
C ALA A 201 21.48 0.55 -1.29
N ALA A 202 20.71 1.27 -0.48
CA ALA A 202 20.42 0.89 0.91
C ALA A 202 19.65 -0.44 0.98
N LEU A 203 18.63 -0.64 0.15
CA LEU A 203 17.90 -1.90 0.03
C LEU A 203 18.84 -3.06 -0.34
N ALA A 204 19.74 -2.84 -1.31
CA ALA A 204 20.71 -3.84 -1.73
C ALA A 204 21.70 -4.22 -0.62
N SER A 205 22.09 -3.26 0.22
CA SER A 205 23.00 -3.50 1.34
C SER A 205 22.43 -4.44 2.41
N VAL A 206 21.10 -4.55 2.50
CA VAL A 206 20.40 -5.44 3.46
C VAL A 206 19.75 -6.65 2.79
N ALA A 207 19.86 -6.77 1.46
CA ALA A 207 19.13 -7.73 0.65
C ALA A 207 19.38 -9.21 1.00
N GLY A 208 20.58 -9.54 1.51
CA GLY A 208 20.92 -10.91 1.92
C GLY A 208 20.06 -11.45 3.08
N ASP A 209 19.57 -10.56 3.93
CA ASP A 209 18.73 -10.89 5.09
C ASP A 209 17.22 -10.73 4.79
N LEU A 210 16.86 -10.24 3.59
CA LEU A 210 15.49 -9.92 3.23
C LEU A 210 14.86 -11.03 2.36
N PRO A 211 13.78 -11.67 2.82
CA PRO A 211 13.03 -12.61 2.01
C PRO A 211 12.08 -11.87 1.04
N ILE A 212 12.56 -10.90 0.26
CA ILE A 212 11.71 -10.22 -0.75
C ILE A 212 11.56 -11.14 -1.97
N THR A 213 10.34 -11.57 -2.25
CA THR A 213 10.02 -12.39 -3.44
C THR A 213 9.36 -11.60 -4.55
N SER A 214 8.77 -10.44 -4.23
CA SER A 214 8.12 -9.57 -5.20
C SER A 214 8.45 -8.13 -4.88
N LEU A 215 9.01 -7.42 -5.85
CA LEU A 215 9.35 -6.00 -5.74
C LEU A 215 8.62 -5.21 -6.81
N SER A 216 7.86 -4.20 -6.41
CA SER A 216 7.22 -3.25 -7.31
C SER A 216 7.75 -1.86 -7.04
N LEU A 217 8.50 -1.30 -7.98
CA LEU A 217 9.05 0.05 -7.88
C LEU A 217 8.30 0.99 -8.83
N LYS A 218 7.78 2.06 -8.25
CA LYS A 218 7.25 3.20 -8.99
C LYS A 218 8.20 4.36 -8.80
N PHE A 219 8.91 4.77 -9.82
CA PHE A 219 9.97 5.76 -9.69
C PHE A 219 9.73 6.96 -10.63
N PRO A 220 10.12 8.16 -10.21
CA PRO A 220 10.08 9.34 -11.07
C PRO A 220 11.30 9.44 -11.98
N ASN A 221 12.52 9.05 -11.51
CA ASN A 221 13.75 9.30 -12.25
C ASN A 221 14.97 8.44 -11.83
N LEU A 222 14.85 7.11 -11.89
CA LEU A 222 15.97 6.21 -11.60
C LEU A 222 16.91 6.10 -12.81
N ALA A 223 18.24 6.24 -12.63
CA ALA A 223 19.19 6.06 -13.72
C ALA A 223 19.68 4.62 -13.89
N THR A 224 19.68 3.83 -12.81
CA THR A 224 20.28 2.49 -12.78
C THR A 224 19.51 1.53 -11.89
N LEU A 225 19.56 0.24 -12.20
CA LEU A 225 18.95 -0.84 -11.41
C LEU A 225 20.00 -1.80 -10.86
N GLU A 226 21.28 -1.43 -10.95
CA GLU A 226 22.43 -2.24 -10.49
C GLU A 226 22.33 -2.80 -9.07
N PRO A 227 21.67 -2.17 -8.09
CA PRO A 227 21.55 -2.74 -6.75
C PRO A 227 20.52 -3.89 -6.64
N LEU A 228 19.55 -4.00 -7.56
CA LEU A 228 18.48 -5.01 -7.49
C LEU A 228 18.92 -6.47 -7.52
N PRO A 229 19.93 -6.87 -8.32
CA PRO A 229 20.56 -8.18 -8.26
C PRO A 229 20.93 -8.70 -6.87
N ALA A 230 21.12 -7.82 -5.89
CA ALA A 230 21.48 -8.23 -4.54
C ALA A 230 20.34 -8.98 -3.81
N LEU A 231 19.10 -8.98 -4.33
CA LEU A 231 17.93 -9.64 -3.76
C LEU A 231 17.82 -11.11 -4.24
N PRO A 232 18.32 -12.10 -3.47
CA PRO A 232 18.53 -13.46 -3.99
C PRO A 232 17.24 -14.24 -4.21
N GLN A 233 16.15 -13.85 -3.53
CA GLN A 233 14.85 -14.52 -3.61
C GLN A 233 13.84 -13.81 -4.52
N LEU A 234 14.25 -12.73 -5.20
CA LEU A 234 13.35 -11.93 -6.02
C LEU A 234 12.83 -12.74 -7.21
N ALA A 235 11.57 -13.15 -7.14
CA ALA A 235 10.89 -13.93 -8.17
C ALA A 235 10.09 -13.06 -9.14
N PHE A 236 9.60 -11.91 -8.68
CA PHE A 236 8.80 -10.99 -9.48
C PHE A 236 9.29 -9.56 -9.35
N LEU A 237 9.58 -8.91 -10.47
CA LEU A 237 10.01 -7.51 -10.52
C LEU A 237 9.03 -6.70 -11.38
N ARG A 238 8.44 -5.66 -10.78
CA ARG A 238 7.65 -4.66 -11.49
C ARG A 238 8.35 -3.31 -11.42
N LEU A 239 8.52 -2.68 -12.59
CA LEU A 239 9.12 -1.36 -12.74
C LEU A 239 8.15 -0.47 -13.51
N GLU A 240 7.77 0.64 -12.91
CA GLU A 240 6.86 1.61 -13.52
C GLU A 240 7.40 3.02 -13.36
N ASN A 241 7.63 3.70 -14.49
CA ASN A 241 7.93 5.13 -14.44
C ASN A 241 6.62 5.93 -14.28
N GLN A 242 6.53 6.72 -13.21
CA GLN A 242 5.37 7.57 -12.93
C GLN A 242 5.36 8.86 -13.75
N LEU A 243 6.53 9.31 -14.22
CA LEU A 243 6.67 10.51 -15.01
C LEU A 243 6.87 10.15 -16.48
N VAL A 244 6.11 10.79 -17.37
CA VAL A 244 6.34 10.72 -18.83
C VAL A 244 7.39 11.77 -19.22
N THR A 245 8.45 11.91 -18.42
CA THR A 245 9.54 12.85 -18.69
C THR A 245 10.68 12.13 -19.39
N PHE A 246 11.33 12.83 -20.33
CA PHE A 246 12.41 12.28 -21.17
C PHE A 246 13.75 12.13 -20.44
N ASP A 247 13.84 12.50 -19.16
CA ASP A 247 15.09 12.44 -18.38
C ASP A 247 15.41 11.05 -17.81
N GLN A 248 14.57 10.04 -18.08
CA GLN A 248 14.83 8.66 -17.68
C GLN A 248 16.12 8.13 -18.32
N LYS A 249 17.10 7.66 -17.54
CA LYS A 249 18.39 7.22 -18.10
C LYS A 249 18.49 5.72 -18.43
N ILE A 250 17.51 4.92 -18.00
CA ILE A 250 17.51 3.47 -18.26
C ILE A 250 17.17 3.22 -19.73
N THR A 251 18.19 2.90 -20.53
CA THR A 251 18.06 2.58 -21.96
C THR A 251 18.15 1.09 -22.26
N SER A 252 18.72 0.31 -21.35
CA SER A 252 18.82 -1.14 -21.47
C SER A 252 18.54 -1.81 -20.13
N LEU A 253 17.95 -3.00 -20.18
CA LEU A 253 17.75 -3.84 -19.01
C LEU A 253 18.30 -5.24 -19.29
N GLU A 254 19.31 -5.63 -18.51
CA GLU A 254 19.91 -6.96 -18.56
C GLU A 254 19.41 -7.82 -17.41
N LEU A 255 18.48 -8.74 -17.70
CA LEU A 255 17.92 -9.71 -16.75
C LEU A 255 18.85 -10.91 -16.51
N SER A 256 20.17 -10.70 -16.52
CA SER A 256 21.23 -11.72 -16.47
C SER A 256 21.14 -12.69 -15.27
N GLU A 257 22.05 -13.69 -15.20
CA GLU A 257 22.25 -14.63 -14.06
C GLU A 257 22.22 -13.97 -12.67
N LYS A 258 22.44 -12.66 -12.61
CA LYS A 258 22.27 -11.78 -11.46
C LYS A 258 20.92 -11.88 -10.74
N PHE A 259 19.86 -12.36 -11.41
CA PHE A 259 18.55 -12.60 -10.80
C PHE A 259 18.19 -14.10 -10.80
N PRO A 260 18.83 -14.93 -9.96
CA PRO A 260 18.75 -16.39 -10.09
C PRO A 260 17.34 -16.97 -9.87
N ALA A 261 16.49 -16.28 -9.10
CA ALA A 261 15.14 -16.72 -8.75
C ALA A 261 14.04 -16.08 -9.61
N LEU A 262 14.37 -15.18 -10.54
CA LEU A 262 13.40 -14.35 -11.24
C LEU A 262 12.59 -15.15 -12.26
N LYS A 263 11.27 -15.08 -12.10
CA LYS A 263 10.27 -15.77 -12.93
C LYS A 263 9.45 -14.81 -13.76
N GLY A 264 9.18 -13.61 -13.24
CA GLY A 264 8.31 -12.64 -13.89
C GLY A 264 8.87 -11.23 -13.84
N VAL A 265 8.78 -10.53 -14.98
CA VAL A 265 9.12 -9.11 -15.08
C VAL A 265 7.99 -8.33 -15.73
N GLU A 266 7.64 -7.20 -15.12
CA GLU A 266 6.71 -6.22 -15.65
C GLU A 266 7.36 -4.86 -15.79
N LEU A 267 7.41 -4.35 -17.02
CA LEU A 267 8.00 -3.06 -17.36
C LEU A 267 6.92 -2.15 -17.92
N SER A 268 6.70 -1.01 -17.27
CA SER A 268 5.68 -0.05 -17.68
C SER A 268 6.22 1.35 -17.80
N ARG A 269 5.88 2.02 -18.89
CA ARG A 269 6.14 3.45 -19.13
C ARG A 269 7.63 3.83 -19.15
N LEU A 270 8.51 2.90 -19.47
CA LEU A 270 9.95 3.14 -19.54
C LEU A 270 10.30 3.75 -20.92
N GLN A 271 10.10 5.05 -21.08
CA GLN A 271 10.08 5.72 -22.39
C GLN A 271 11.40 5.67 -23.15
N ASN A 272 12.51 5.63 -22.43
CA ASN A 272 13.85 5.56 -23.02
C ASN A 272 14.42 4.14 -23.09
N LEU A 273 13.69 3.12 -22.62
CA LEU A 273 14.13 1.73 -22.68
C LEU A 273 14.13 1.23 -24.12
N GLU A 274 15.32 1.02 -24.69
CA GLU A 274 15.51 0.58 -26.07
C GLU A 274 15.62 -0.95 -26.18
N THR A 275 16.22 -1.58 -25.18
CA THR A 275 16.53 -3.01 -25.22
C THR A 275 16.25 -3.71 -23.88
N VAL A 276 15.66 -4.90 -23.97
CA VAL A 276 15.60 -5.85 -22.86
C VAL A 276 16.33 -7.09 -23.30
N THR A 277 17.37 -7.47 -22.58
CA THR A 277 18.11 -8.71 -22.83
C THR A 277 18.04 -9.56 -21.59
N SER A 278 17.88 -10.86 -21.77
CA SER A 278 18.08 -11.83 -20.71
C SER A 278 19.21 -12.75 -21.13
N GLY A 279 20.35 -12.62 -20.47
CA GLY A 279 21.26 -13.76 -20.26
C GLY A 279 20.84 -14.56 -19.02
N GLY A 280 19.55 -14.55 -18.70
CA GLY A 280 18.98 -14.85 -17.38
C GLY A 280 18.68 -16.33 -17.14
N PRO A 281 18.11 -16.65 -15.96
CA PRO A 281 17.86 -18.02 -15.54
C PRO A 281 16.88 -18.73 -16.46
N GLU A 282 17.04 -20.04 -16.65
CA GLU A 282 16.06 -20.92 -17.33
C GLU A 282 14.64 -20.79 -16.74
N ALA A 283 14.52 -20.24 -15.52
CA ALA A 283 13.29 -20.06 -14.77
C ALA A 283 12.46 -18.82 -15.14
N LEU A 284 12.91 -17.95 -16.06
CA LEU A 284 12.09 -16.81 -16.51
C LEU A 284 10.87 -17.34 -17.30
N GLU A 285 9.68 -17.06 -16.78
CA GLU A 285 8.39 -17.57 -17.28
C GLU A 285 7.57 -16.46 -17.94
N GLU A 286 7.64 -15.22 -17.46
CA GLU A 286 6.76 -14.14 -17.90
C GLU A 286 7.50 -12.81 -18.09
N VAL A 287 7.30 -12.17 -19.24
CA VAL A 287 7.78 -10.81 -19.51
C VAL A 287 6.63 -9.99 -20.07
N PHE A 288 6.13 -9.06 -19.26
CA PHE A 288 5.10 -8.10 -19.64
C PHE A 288 5.70 -6.72 -19.84
N ILE A 289 5.47 -6.11 -20.99
CA ILE A 289 5.98 -4.78 -21.32
C ILE A 289 4.81 -3.93 -21.81
N HIS A 290 4.65 -2.74 -21.24
CA HIS A 290 3.57 -1.84 -21.58
C HIS A 290 4.03 -0.39 -21.71
N ALA A 291 3.66 0.26 -22.81
CA ALA A 291 3.89 1.70 -23.04
C ALA A 291 5.39 2.11 -22.99
N CYS A 292 6.28 1.31 -23.59
CA CYS A 292 7.71 1.62 -23.71
C CYS A 292 8.02 2.03 -25.17
N ASP A 293 8.01 3.34 -25.46
CA ASP A 293 8.02 3.84 -26.84
C ASP A 293 9.36 3.70 -27.55
N ALA A 294 10.48 3.72 -26.82
CA ALA A 294 11.81 3.52 -27.39
C ALA A 294 12.16 2.04 -27.62
N LEU A 295 11.36 1.09 -27.13
CA LEU A 295 11.74 -0.32 -27.13
C LEU A 295 11.80 -0.86 -28.56
N THR A 296 12.99 -1.29 -28.98
CA THR A 296 13.25 -1.84 -30.31
C THR A 296 13.56 -3.33 -30.29
N LYS A 297 14.02 -3.86 -29.16
CA LYS A 297 14.48 -5.24 -29.05
C LYS A 297 14.17 -5.85 -27.68
N VAL A 298 13.63 -7.07 -27.69
CA VAL A 298 13.57 -7.96 -26.54
C VAL A 298 14.29 -9.23 -26.92
N ALA A 299 15.24 -9.70 -26.12
CA ALA A 299 15.96 -10.94 -26.35
C ALA A 299 15.79 -11.84 -25.13
N LEU A 300 14.90 -12.84 -25.25
CA LEU A 300 14.63 -13.84 -24.21
C LEU A 300 15.57 -15.05 -24.31
N PRO A 301 15.71 -15.88 -23.27
CA PRO A 301 16.67 -16.99 -23.28
C PRO A 301 16.24 -18.03 -24.32
N SER A 302 17.17 -18.44 -25.20
CA SER A 302 16.91 -19.47 -26.20
C SER A 302 16.70 -20.83 -25.52
N GLY A 303 15.45 -21.28 -25.43
CA GLY A 303 15.04 -22.55 -24.81
C GLY A 303 14.12 -22.41 -23.59
N GLY A 304 13.85 -21.19 -23.12
CA GLY A 304 12.95 -20.94 -21.99
C GLY A 304 11.46 -20.99 -22.36
N LYS A 305 10.60 -21.21 -21.35
CA LYS A 305 9.13 -21.08 -21.46
C LYS A 305 8.64 -19.63 -21.38
N ALA A 306 9.55 -18.66 -21.45
CA ALA A 306 9.24 -17.26 -21.23
C ALA A 306 8.18 -16.74 -22.22
N HIS A 307 7.04 -16.32 -21.71
CA HIS A 307 5.97 -15.70 -22.47
C HIS A 307 6.19 -14.18 -22.53
N LEU A 308 6.45 -13.66 -23.74
CA LEU A 308 6.49 -12.22 -23.99
C LEU A 308 5.10 -11.68 -24.34
N LYS A 309 4.66 -10.65 -23.61
CA LYS A 309 3.51 -9.84 -23.98
C LYS A 309 3.90 -8.36 -23.96
N ALA A 310 4.00 -7.77 -25.14
CA ALA A 310 4.26 -6.36 -25.33
C ALA A 310 2.99 -5.65 -25.82
N VAL A 311 2.62 -4.54 -25.17
CA VAL A 311 1.44 -3.74 -25.50
C VAL A 311 1.86 -2.27 -25.59
N ASN A 312 1.38 -1.54 -26.60
CA ASN A 312 1.71 -0.12 -26.80
C ASN A 312 3.24 0.12 -26.87
N CYS A 313 3.97 -0.72 -27.60
CA CYS A 313 5.41 -0.58 -27.84
C CYS A 313 5.65 -0.34 -29.35
N PRO A 314 5.43 0.88 -29.87
CA PRO A 314 5.34 1.15 -31.31
C PRO A 314 6.60 0.85 -32.11
N LYS A 315 7.78 0.88 -31.49
CA LYS A 315 9.06 0.58 -32.16
C LYS A 315 9.46 -0.90 -32.10
N LEU A 316 8.76 -1.72 -31.31
CA LEU A 316 9.07 -3.14 -31.18
C LEU A 316 8.50 -3.88 -32.38
N LYS A 317 9.37 -4.49 -33.19
CA LYS A 317 8.93 -5.23 -34.38
C LYS A 317 8.20 -6.52 -33.96
N PRO A 318 7.11 -6.89 -34.65
CA PRO A 318 6.46 -8.18 -34.43
C PRO A 318 7.45 -9.33 -34.68
N GLY A 319 7.60 -10.23 -33.72
CA GLY A 319 8.48 -11.40 -33.81
C GLY A 319 9.94 -11.18 -33.37
N ALA A 320 10.24 -10.06 -32.72
CA ALA A 320 11.49 -9.85 -31.97
C ALA A 320 11.44 -10.54 -30.60
#